data_AF-A0A323V722-F1
#
_entry.id   AF-A0A323V722-F1
#
_cell.length_a   1.000
_cell.length_b   1.000
_cell.length_c   1.000
_cell.angle_alpha   90.00
_cell.angle_beta   90.00
_cell.angle_gamma   90.00
#
_symmetry.space_group_name_H-M   'P 1'
#
loop_
_entity.id
_entity.type
_entity.pdbx_description
1 polymer ?
#
loop_
_entity_poly.entity_id
_entity_poly.type
_entity_poly.pdbx_seq_one_letter_code
_entity_poly.pdbx_strand_id
1 'polypeptide(L)'
;MAVRPETADLLRQLYHDLRQPNPFPEQASEAEQDVWIAQAEADSWLAGLLSRATAHGRVTREEVEEGRALSTAAGSCLGGERVAAAYELLLPEAL
;
A
#
# COMPACT_ATOMS: atom_id res chain seq x y z
N MET A 1 -18.04 -12.23 0.62
CA MET A 1 -17.00 -13.26 0.79
C MET A 1 -16.17 -12.88 2.01
N ALA A 2 -15.72 -13.86 2.79
CA ALA A 2 -14.84 -13.60 3.93
C ALA A 2 -13.40 -13.84 3.46
N VAL A 3 -12.55 -12.82 3.59
CA VAL A 3 -11.11 -12.91 3.30
C VAL A 3 -10.52 -14.08 4.10
N ARG A 4 -9.72 -14.93 3.44
CA ARG A 4 -9.06 -16.06 4.12
C ARG A 4 -8.23 -15.55 5.31
N PRO A 5 -8.21 -16.26 6.46
CA PRO A 5 -7.52 -15.79 7.66
C PRO A 5 -6.02 -15.50 7.43
N GLU A 6 -5.35 -16.34 6.65
CA GLU A 6 -3.94 -16.14 6.25
C GLU A 6 -3.74 -14.84 5.45
N THR A 7 -4.68 -14.53 4.54
CA THR A 7 -4.67 -13.26 3.80
C THR A 7 -4.88 -12.08 4.74
N ALA A 8 -5.79 -12.19 5.70
CA ALA A 8 -6.03 -11.12 6.67
C ALA A 8 -4.79 -10.81 7.52
N ASP A 9 -4.04 -11.84 7.95
CA ASP A 9 -2.81 -11.64 8.73
C ASP A 9 -1.68 -11.03 7.90
N LEU A 10 -1.54 -11.44 6.64
CA LEU A 10 -0.60 -10.81 5.70
C LEU A 10 -0.92 -9.32 5.48
N LEU A 11 -2.19 -8.98 5.25
CA LEU A 11 -2.63 -7.60 5.05
C LEU A 11 -2.41 -6.75 6.31
N ARG A 12 -2.63 -7.31 7.51
CA ARG A 12 -2.33 -6.63 8.79
C ARG A 12 -0.84 -6.39 8.99
N GLN A 13 0.00 -7.37 8.68
CA GLN A 13 1.45 -7.21 8.76
C GLN A 13 1.92 -6.10 7.81
N LEU A 14 1.41 -6.10 6.57
CA LEU A 14 1.77 -5.09 5.59
C LEU A 14 1.33 -3.68 6.02
N TYR A 15 0.13 -3.56 6.60
CA TYR A 15 -0.33 -2.31 7.21
C TYR A 15 0.57 -1.85 8.36
N HIS A 16 1.01 -2.76 9.23
CA HIS A 16 1.93 -2.45 10.32
C HIS A 16 3.29 -1.96 9.80
N ASP A 17 3.80 -2.57 8.74
CA ASP A 17 5.08 -2.22 8.14
C ASP A 17 5.01 -0.83 7.46
N LEU A 18 3.93 -0.53 6.75
CA LEU A 18 3.71 0.79 6.13
C LEU A 18 3.57 1.93 7.15
N ARG A 19 3.19 1.60 8.39
CA ARG A 19 3.08 2.58 9.48
C ARG A 19 4.40 2.84 10.20
N GLN A 20 5.44 2.08 9.89
CA GLN A 20 6.76 2.36 10.47
C GLN A 20 7.25 3.73 9.98
N PRO A 21 7.92 4.50 10.84
CA PRO A 21 8.48 5.79 10.43
C PRO A 21 9.46 5.60 9.27
N ASN A 22 9.13 6.18 8.12
CA ASN A 22 10.07 6.44 7.04
C ASN A 22 10.43 7.93 7.13
N PRO A 23 11.61 8.33 7.64
CA PRO A 23 11.93 9.74 7.86
C PRO A 23 12.16 10.47 6.54
N PHE A 24 11.78 11.75 6.50
CA PHE A 24 12.04 12.63 5.36
C PHE A 24 13.55 12.80 5.16
N PRO A 25 14.07 12.67 3.92
CA PRO A 25 15.50 12.75 3.66
C PRO A 25 15.96 14.22 3.51
N GLU A 26 16.08 14.94 4.64
CA GLU A 26 16.41 16.38 4.67
C GLU A 26 17.70 16.75 3.91
N GLN A 27 18.66 15.83 3.82
CA GLN A 27 19.96 16.05 3.20
C GLN A 27 20.03 15.60 1.74
N ALA A 28 18.97 15.00 1.20
CA ALA A 28 18.92 14.56 -0.18
C ALA A 28 18.64 15.72 -1.14
N SER A 29 18.87 15.51 -2.44
CA SER A 29 18.51 16.46 -3.48
C SER A 29 16.99 16.65 -3.58
N GLU A 30 16.54 17.77 -4.15
CA GLU A 30 15.10 18.05 -4.37
C GLU A 30 14.42 16.92 -5.15
N ALA A 31 15.07 16.39 -6.19
CA ALA A 31 14.56 15.27 -6.96
C ALA A 31 14.38 13.99 -6.12
N GLU A 32 15.31 13.71 -5.20
CA GLU A 32 15.21 12.56 -4.30
C GLU A 32 14.12 12.77 -3.24
N GLN A 33 13.92 14.02 -2.79
CA GLN A 33 12.83 14.39 -1.88
C GLN A 33 11.46 14.26 -2.58
N ASP A 34 11.34 14.68 -3.85
CA ASP A 34 10.13 14.49 -4.65
C ASP A 34 9.78 13.00 -4.84
N VAL A 35 10.79 12.17 -5.11
CA VAL A 35 10.61 10.71 -5.17
C VAL A 35 10.13 10.16 -3.83
N TRP A 36 10.72 10.61 -2.73
CA TRP A 36 10.29 10.21 -1.40
C TRP A 36 8.83 10.61 -1.12
N ILE A 37 8.42 11.82 -1.52
CA ILE A 37 7.04 12.30 -1.36
C ILE A 37 6.08 11.41 -2.14
N ALA A 38 6.37 11.14 -3.42
CA ALA A 38 5.54 10.28 -4.26
C ALA A 38 5.40 8.87 -3.66
N GLN A 39 6.50 8.31 -3.12
CA GLN A 39 6.48 7.02 -2.43
C GLN A 39 5.63 7.07 -1.16
N ALA A 40 5.79 8.10 -0.33
CA ALA A 40 5.03 8.26 0.90
C ALA A 40 3.53 8.42 0.63
N GLU A 41 3.14 9.11 -0.44
CA GLU A 41 1.74 9.23 -0.88
C GLU A 41 1.17 7.88 -1.33
N ALA A 42 1.91 7.13 -2.16
CA ALA A 42 1.51 5.79 -2.60
C ALA A 42 1.37 4.81 -1.43
N ASP A 43 2.35 4.79 -0.53
CA ASP A 43 2.37 3.95 0.66
C ASP A 43 1.23 4.31 1.63
N SER A 44 0.90 5.60 1.75
CA SER A 44 -0.24 6.08 2.55
C SER A 44 -1.58 5.64 1.95
N TRP A 45 -1.73 5.69 0.63
CA TRP A 45 -2.91 5.19 -0.07
C TRP A 45 -3.12 3.70 0.19
N LEU A 46 -2.06 2.90 0.02
CA LEU A 46 -2.09 1.47 0.31
C LEU A 46 -2.43 1.19 1.77
N ALA A 47 -1.83 1.91 2.72
CA ALA A 47 -2.15 1.77 4.14
C ALA A 47 -3.64 2.05 4.42
N GLY A 48 -4.22 3.05 3.75
CA GLY A 48 -5.65 3.36 3.79
C GLY A 48 -6.52 2.20 3.25
N LEU A 49 -6.15 1.63 2.10
CA LEU A 49 -6.82 0.46 1.55
C LEU A 49 -6.79 -0.73 2.50
N LEU A 50 -5.61 -1.07 3.03
CA LEU A 50 -5.43 -2.19 3.94
C LEU A 50 -6.20 -2.01 5.24
N SER A 51 -6.21 -0.79 5.80
CA SER A 51 -7.00 -0.46 6.98
C SER A 51 -8.49 -0.71 6.74
N ARG A 52 -9.05 -0.24 5.61
CA ARG A 52 -10.47 -0.45 5.29
C ARG A 52 -10.79 -1.91 4.98
N ALA A 53 -9.93 -2.59 4.23
CA ALA A 53 -10.07 -4.01 3.93
C ALA A 53 -10.08 -4.85 5.22
N THR A 54 -9.21 -4.54 6.18
CA THR A 54 -9.11 -5.30 7.44
C THR A 54 -10.19 -4.91 8.47
N ALA A 55 -10.65 -3.66 8.50
CA ALA A 55 -11.65 -3.18 9.45
C ALA A 55 -13.11 -3.43 8.99
N HIS A 56 -13.38 -3.26 7.70
CA HIS A 56 -14.74 -3.27 7.15
C HIS A 56 -14.96 -4.34 6.09
N GLY A 57 -13.90 -5.03 5.63
CA GLY A 57 -13.99 -6.09 4.62
C GLY A 57 -14.45 -5.59 3.25
N ARG A 58 -14.26 -4.30 2.94
CA ARG A 58 -14.72 -3.68 1.70
C ARG A 58 -13.70 -2.71 1.14
N VAL A 59 -13.34 -2.93 -0.11
CA VAL A 59 -12.62 -2.03 -1.01
C VAL A 59 -13.22 -2.24 -2.41
N THR A 60 -13.27 -1.21 -3.24
CA THR A 60 -13.77 -1.38 -4.62
C THR A 60 -12.63 -1.79 -5.54
N ARG A 61 -12.96 -2.45 -6.65
CA ARG A 61 -11.96 -2.83 -7.63
C ARG A 61 -11.20 -1.61 -8.18
N GLU A 62 -11.91 -0.51 -8.43
CA GLU A 62 -11.36 0.75 -8.91
C GLU A 62 -10.30 1.31 -7.96
N GLU A 63 -10.58 1.38 -6.65
CA GLU A 63 -9.63 1.88 -5.66
C GLU A 63 -8.34 1.04 -5.58
N VAL A 64 -8.47 -0.27 -5.78
CA VAL A 64 -7.34 -1.21 -5.79
C VAL A 64 -6.50 -1.04 -7.07
N GLU A 65 -7.14 -0.86 -8.22
CA GLU A 65 -6.45 -0.64 -9.50
C GLU A 65 -5.76 0.74 -9.55
N GLU A 66 -6.41 1.79 -9.05
CA GLU A 66 -5.82 3.14 -8.90
C GLU A 66 -4.61 3.12 -7.97
N GLY A 67 -4.75 2.51 -6.79
CA GLY A 67 -3.64 2.38 -5.84
C GLY A 67 -2.46 1.60 -6.45
N ARG A 68 -2.76 0.53 -7.20
CA ARG A 68 -1.73 -0.26 -7.89
C ARG A 68 -0.98 0.59 -8.93
N ALA A 69 -1.69 1.39 -9.72
CA ALA A 69 -1.08 2.28 -10.70
C ALA A 69 -0.17 3.32 -10.02
N LEU A 70 -0.65 3.93 -8.93
CA LEU A 70 0.11 4.90 -8.15
C LEU A 70 1.41 4.29 -7.58
N SER A 71 1.30 3.12 -6.94
CA SER A 71 2.47 2.41 -6.38
C SER A 71 3.44 1.91 -7.45
N THR A 72 2.93 1.58 -8.65
CA THR A 72 3.79 1.18 -9.78
C THR A 72 4.61 2.36 -10.30
N ALA A 73 4.01 3.57 -10.33
CA ALA A 73 4.69 4.77 -10.79
C ALA A 73 5.68 5.34 -9.76
N ALA A 74 5.29 5.38 -8.48
CA ALA A 74 6.10 5.97 -7.42
C ALA A 74 7.09 4.99 -6.77
N GLY A 75 6.79 3.69 -6.79
CA GLY A 75 7.47 2.71 -5.96
C GLY A 75 6.94 2.70 -4.51
N SER A 76 7.70 2.08 -3.62
CA SER A 76 7.35 1.93 -2.20
C SER A 76 8.59 1.74 -1.34
N CYS A 77 8.55 2.23 -0.10
CA CYS A 77 9.60 1.97 0.88
C CYS A 77 9.72 0.49 1.28
N LEU A 78 8.65 -0.30 1.10
CA LEU A 78 8.62 -1.74 1.40
C LEU A 78 9.09 -2.63 0.24
N GLY A 79 9.42 -2.02 -0.91
CA GLY A 79 9.79 -2.71 -2.14
C GLY A 79 8.59 -3.05 -3.02
N GLY A 80 8.76 -2.85 -4.34
CA GLY A 80 7.68 -2.98 -5.32
C GLY A 80 7.04 -4.37 -5.39
N GLU A 81 7.83 -5.44 -5.24
CA GLU A 81 7.30 -6.82 -5.27
C GLU A 81 6.32 -7.08 -4.13
N ARG A 82 6.66 -6.59 -2.93
CA ARG A 82 5.86 -6.79 -1.72
C ARG A 82 4.53 -6.04 -1.81
N VAL A 83 4.56 -4.83 -2.38
CA VAL A 83 3.36 -4.03 -2.63
C VAL A 83 2.51 -4.62 -3.76
N ALA A 84 3.12 -5.08 -4.86
CA ALA A 84 2.42 -5.72 -5.95
C ALA A 84 1.64 -6.97 -5.47
N ALA A 85 2.28 -7.80 -4.65
CA ALA A 85 1.63 -8.96 -4.04
C ALA A 85 0.41 -8.57 -3.16
N ALA A 86 0.48 -7.44 -2.45
CA ALA A 86 -0.66 -6.95 -1.66
C ALA A 86 -1.87 -6.59 -2.55
N TYR A 87 -1.63 -5.90 -3.67
CA TYR A 87 -2.70 -5.59 -4.64
C TYR A 87 -3.29 -6.85 -5.27
N GLU A 88 -2.47 -7.86 -5.57
CA GLU A 88 -2.95 -9.16 -6.08
C GLU A 88 -3.82 -9.91 -5.07
N LEU A 89 -3.58 -9.74 -3.77
CA LEU A 89 -4.41 -10.29 -2.71
C LEU A 89 -5.73 -9.52 -2.52
N LEU A 90 -5.73 -8.21 -2.76
CA LEU A 90 -6.92 -7.36 -2.60
C LEU A 90 -7.88 -7.45 -3.80
N LEU A 91 -7.36 -7.57 -5.02
CA LEU A 91 -8.15 -7.53 -6.27
C LEU A 91 -9.29 -8.57 -6.32
N PRO A 92 -9.11 -9.84 -5.88
CA PRO A 92 -10.16 -10.85 -5.89
C PRO A 92 -11.26 -10.62 -4.85
N GLU A 93 -10.95 -9.88 -3.78
CA GLU A 93 -11.86 -9.58 -2.66
C GLU A 93 -12.57 -8.24 -2.84
N ALA A 94 -12.16 -7.46 -3.85
CA ALA A 94 -12.73 -6.16 -4.16
C ALA A 94 -14.13 -6.30 -4.79
N LEU A 95 -15.02 -5.39 -4.41
CA LEU A 95 -16.40 -5.32 -4.89
C LEU A 95 -16.51 -4.62 -6.25
#